data_AF-A0A9N8KE83-F1
#
_entry.id   AF-A0A9N8KE83-F1
#
_cell.length_a   1.000
_cell.length_b   1.000
_cell.length_c   1.000
_cell.angle_alpha   90.00
_cell.angle_beta   90.00
_cell.angle_gamma   90.00
#
_symmetry.space_group_name_H-M   'P 1'
#
loop_
_entity.id
_entity.type
_entity.pdbx_description
1 polymer ?
#
loop_
_entity_poly.entity_id
_entity_poly.type
_entity_poly.pdbx_seq_one_letter_code
_entity_poly.pdbx_strand_id
1 'polypeptide(L)'
;MAKRPRSPSPRKDTSDDLDHDFWVSEPIEDRTSFFKAFFSPTMPSKKLQNLDQIKDASHRILAWRSPSSQRTLVGNVRTLETGTDDDGERYGGRHVLKVIEEMRVEGALVVARWYGGIMLGPARFAHIENSARDAIRAWRQNEDSEGQKRRRIEDEDMEKASLIVELADRDQNILVLRRLLEEKTKQMQSQTEPKAPSRPPIPAPDYSTMPLERLRQFDKARDSTVAFLLKKINEAEKQNGPKSASPSPKPFQIVQAKSGKEGLDNAATESLVSKNEPVNTEEESPNSASNAENDSTSEPKNVKLPSLNPFEEESSDDDNDS
;
A
#
# COMPACT_ATOMS: atom_id res chain seq x y z
N MET A 1 8.95 -57.44 -1.09
CA MET A 1 8.81 -56.04 -0.63
C MET A 1 7.34 -55.66 -0.67
N ALA A 2 6.65 -55.62 0.47
CA ALA A 2 5.22 -55.31 0.55
C ALA A 2 5.00 -53.78 0.44
N LYS A 3 4.12 -53.36 -0.48
CA LYS A 3 3.73 -51.95 -0.65
C LYS A 3 2.87 -51.51 0.53
N ARG A 4 3.29 -50.45 1.24
CA ARG A 4 2.50 -49.84 2.33
C ARG A 4 1.22 -49.21 1.76
N PRO A 5 0.04 -49.40 2.38
CA PRO A 5 -1.16 -48.69 1.95
C PRO A 5 -1.04 -47.19 2.27
N ARG A 6 -1.43 -46.35 1.30
CA ARG A 6 -1.51 -44.89 1.49
C ARG A 6 -2.69 -44.57 2.40
N SER A 7 -2.47 -43.75 3.41
CA SER A 7 -3.54 -43.23 4.27
C SER A 7 -4.53 -42.38 3.45
N PRO A 8 -5.83 -42.44 3.77
CA PRO A 8 -6.83 -41.59 3.10
C PRO A 8 -6.61 -40.13 3.52
N SER A 9 -6.54 -39.25 2.52
CA SER A 9 -6.50 -37.79 2.76
C SER A 9 -7.77 -37.33 3.48
N PRO A 10 -7.69 -36.32 4.37
CA PRO A 10 -8.85 -35.76 5.04
C PRO A 10 -9.83 -35.20 4.01
N ARG A 11 -11.11 -35.56 4.13
CA ARG A 11 -12.19 -34.95 3.35
C ARG A 11 -12.38 -33.53 3.88
N LYS A 12 -12.22 -32.53 3.03
CA LYS A 12 -12.55 -31.13 3.34
C LYS A 12 -14.07 -31.03 3.26
N ASP A 13 -14.73 -31.04 4.41
CA ASP A 13 -16.17 -30.88 4.50
C ASP A 13 -16.60 -29.50 4.00
N THR A 14 -17.72 -29.51 3.29
CA THR A 14 -18.34 -28.40 2.59
C THR A 14 -19.14 -27.54 3.57
N SER A 15 -18.58 -26.40 3.97
CA SER A 15 -19.35 -25.26 4.49
C SER A 15 -18.63 -23.96 4.12
N ASP A 16 -19.28 -23.20 3.23
CA ASP A 16 -19.08 -21.79 2.82
C ASP A 16 -18.11 -20.93 3.63
N ASP A 17 -16.81 -21.13 3.44
CA ASP A 17 -15.77 -20.09 3.57
C ASP A 17 -14.92 -20.18 2.29
N LEU A 18 -15.45 -19.62 1.20
CA LEU A 18 -14.71 -19.51 -0.04
C LEU A 18 -13.61 -18.48 0.17
N ASP A 19 -12.38 -18.97 0.34
CA ASP A 19 -11.18 -18.27 -0.13
C ASP A 19 -11.57 -17.55 -1.42
N HIS A 20 -11.60 -16.21 -1.40
CA HIS A 20 -12.03 -15.38 -2.53
C HIS A 20 -10.98 -15.47 -3.64
N ASP A 21 -10.94 -16.63 -4.31
CA ASP A 21 -9.99 -16.95 -5.36
C ASP A 21 -10.24 -16.09 -6.60
N PHE A 22 -11.43 -15.51 -6.74
CA PHE A 22 -11.83 -14.65 -7.84
C PHE A 22 -12.80 -13.56 -7.39
N TRP A 23 -12.80 -12.45 -8.12
CA TRP A 23 -13.64 -11.27 -7.93
C TRP A 23 -14.60 -11.13 -9.08
N VAL A 24 -15.79 -10.62 -8.78
CA VAL A 24 -16.91 -10.64 -9.69
C VAL A 24 -17.37 -9.21 -9.94
N SER A 25 -17.70 -8.87 -11.18
CA SER A 25 -18.29 -7.57 -11.51
C SER A 25 -19.76 -7.50 -11.11
N GLU A 26 -20.26 -6.28 -11.00
CA GLU A 26 -21.70 -6.03 -11.07
C GLU A 26 -22.25 -6.52 -12.42
N PRO A 27 -23.48 -7.05 -12.46
CA PRO A 27 -24.11 -7.49 -13.69
C PRO A 27 -24.51 -6.30 -14.56
N ILE A 28 -24.27 -6.41 -15.87
CA ILE A 28 -24.71 -5.42 -16.85
C ILE A 28 -25.76 -6.06 -17.75
N GLU A 29 -26.93 -5.43 -17.84
CA GLU A 29 -28.04 -5.85 -18.69
C GLU A 29 -28.24 -4.85 -19.83
N ASP A 30 -28.36 -5.35 -21.07
CA ASP A 30 -28.71 -4.54 -22.24
C ASP A 30 -29.47 -5.40 -23.25
N ARG A 31 -30.67 -4.95 -23.64
CA ARG A 31 -31.53 -5.59 -24.65
C ARG A 31 -31.60 -7.10 -24.47
N THR A 32 -31.96 -7.55 -23.27
CA THR A 32 -32.08 -8.98 -22.87
C THR A 32 -30.77 -9.78 -22.83
N SER A 33 -29.64 -9.19 -23.24
CA SER A 33 -28.33 -9.74 -22.97
C SER A 33 -27.85 -9.35 -21.58
N PHE A 34 -27.13 -10.27 -20.95
CA PHE A 34 -26.58 -10.12 -19.61
C PHE A 34 -25.09 -10.40 -19.64
N PHE A 35 -24.30 -9.57 -18.94
CA PHE A 35 -22.85 -9.64 -18.88
C PHE A 35 -22.38 -9.66 -17.44
N LYS A 36 -21.40 -10.53 -17.14
CA LYS A 36 -20.78 -10.62 -15.82
C LYS A 36 -19.34 -11.06 -15.96
N ALA A 37 -18.43 -10.37 -15.29
CA ALA A 37 -17.00 -10.65 -15.36
C ALA A 37 -16.48 -11.28 -14.06
N PHE A 38 -15.42 -12.07 -14.21
CA PHE A 38 -14.76 -12.84 -13.18
C PHE A 38 -13.25 -12.66 -13.34
N PHE A 39 -12.60 -12.04 -12.37
CA PHE A 39 -11.15 -11.78 -12.36
C PHE A 39 -10.47 -12.62 -11.29
N SER A 40 -9.29 -13.16 -11.58
CA SER A 40 -8.43 -13.77 -10.56
C SER A 40 -6.95 -13.53 -10.87
N PRO A 41 -6.15 -13.05 -9.91
CA PRO A 41 -4.70 -12.90 -10.05
C PRO A 41 -3.96 -14.24 -9.95
N THR A 42 -4.54 -15.25 -9.29
CA THR A 42 -3.87 -16.51 -8.94
C THR A 42 -4.46 -17.73 -9.63
N MET A 43 -5.74 -17.70 -10.00
CA MET A 43 -6.42 -18.85 -10.60
C MET A 43 -5.97 -19.08 -12.05
N PRO A 44 -5.70 -20.34 -12.45
CA PRO A 44 -5.42 -20.67 -13.85
C PRO A 44 -6.57 -20.25 -14.77
N SER A 45 -6.22 -19.69 -15.93
CA SER A 45 -7.17 -19.13 -16.91
C SER A 45 -8.27 -20.12 -17.33
N LYS A 46 -7.91 -21.38 -17.62
CA LYS A 46 -8.87 -22.43 -17.99
C LYS A 46 -9.77 -22.89 -16.85
N LYS A 47 -9.35 -22.78 -15.60
CA LYS A 47 -10.21 -23.07 -14.44
C LYS A 47 -11.26 -21.97 -14.29
N LEU A 48 -10.84 -20.71 -14.44
CA LEU A 48 -11.74 -19.55 -14.37
C LEU A 48 -12.79 -19.56 -15.50
N GLN A 49 -12.40 -19.98 -16.71
CA GLN A 49 -13.33 -20.07 -17.86
C GLN A 49 -14.37 -21.19 -17.69
N ASN A 50 -14.09 -22.20 -16.86
CA ASN A 50 -14.97 -23.36 -16.65
C ASN A 50 -15.66 -23.34 -15.27
N LEU A 51 -15.86 -22.16 -14.68
CA LEU A 51 -16.62 -22.02 -13.44
C LEU A 51 -18.07 -22.50 -13.62
N ASP A 52 -18.57 -23.19 -12.60
CA ASP A 52 -19.96 -23.69 -12.57
C ASP A 52 -21.01 -22.58 -12.67
N GLN A 53 -20.67 -21.35 -12.25
CA GLN A 53 -21.58 -20.20 -12.25
C GLN A 53 -21.80 -19.58 -13.64
N ILE A 54 -20.98 -19.94 -14.62
CA ILE A 54 -21.03 -19.37 -15.99
C ILE A 54 -21.12 -20.45 -17.06
N LYS A 55 -21.28 -21.72 -16.68
CA LYS A 55 -21.30 -22.84 -17.63
C LYS A 55 -22.46 -22.80 -18.62
N ASP A 56 -23.53 -22.12 -18.25
CA ASP A 56 -24.74 -21.89 -19.04
C ASP A 56 -24.67 -20.60 -19.87
N ALA A 57 -23.61 -19.81 -19.72
CA ALA A 57 -23.39 -18.61 -20.53
C ALA A 57 -23.20 -18.98 -22.00
N SER A 58 -23.74 -18.15 -22.90
CA SER A 58 -23.62 -18.34 -24.34
C SER A 58 -22.17 -18.18 -24.83
N HIS A 59 -21.42 -17.27 -24.20
CA HIS A 59 -20.01 -17.02 -24.48
C HIS A 59 -19.25 -16.76 -23.18
N ARG A 60 -18.07 -17.36 -23.03
CA ARG A 60 -17.15 -17.20 -21.88
C ARG A 60 -15.80 -16.72 -22.39
N ILE A 61 -15.75 -15.42 -22.61
CA ILE A 61 -14.65 -14.70 -23.23
C ILE A 61 -13.51 -14.61 -22.23
N LEU A 62 -12.36 -15.21 -22.52
CA LEU A 62 -11.23 -15.28 -21.62
C LEU A 62 -10.06 -14.44 -22.15
N ALA A 63 -9.37 -13.76 -21.25
CA ALA A 63 -8.01 -13.27 -21.48
C ALA A 63 -7.17 -13.45 -20.22
N TRP A 64 -5.85 -13.55 -20.38
CA TRP A 64 -4.92 -13.61 -19.25
C TRP A 64 -3.59 -12.93 -19.57
N ARG A 65 -2.92 -12.52 -18.50
CA ARG A 65 -1.57 -11.97 -18.50
C ARG A 65 -0.81 -12.52 -17.31
N SER A 66 0.23 -13.29 -17.53
CA SER A 66 1.00 -13.94 -16.47
C SER A 66 2.50 -13.75 -16.66
N PRO A 67 3.31 -13.75 -15.59
CA PRO A 67 4.76 -13.78 -15.70
C PRO A 67 5.22 -14.96 -16.55
N SER A 68 6.03 -14.67 -17.57
CA SER A 68 6.66 -15.72 -18.36
C SER A 68 7.68 -16.46 -17.50
N SER A 69 7.78 -17.78 -17.73
CA SER A 69 8.84 -18.59 -17.13
C SER A 69 10.21 -18.31 -17.77
N GLN A 70 10.25 -17.62 -18.91
CA GLN A 70 11.49 -17.25 -19.59
C GLN A 70 12.14 -16.06 -18.90
N ARG A 71 13.38 -16.24 -18.43
CA ARG A 71 14.23 -15.14 -17.95
C ARG A 71 15.01 -14.57 -19.12
N THR A 72 14.86 -13.29 -19.41
CA THR A 72 15.70 -12.59 -20.38
C THR A 72 17.14 -12.55 -19.88
N LEU A 73 18.11 -12.76 -20.78
CA LEU A 73 19.55 -12.63 -20.47
C LEU A 73 19.97 -11.17 -20.21
N VAL A 74 19.14 -10.20 -20.61
CA VAL A 74 19.43 -8.76 -20.51
C VAL A 74 18.41 -8.10 -19.60
N GLY A 75 18.83 -7.72 -18.39
CA GLY A 75 18.04 -6.96 -17.42
C GLY A 75 17.01 -7.78 -16.64
N ASN A 76 16.75 -7.39 -15.38
CA ASN A 76 15.73 -7.97 -14.50
C ASN A 76 14.28 -7.68 -14.94
N VAL A 77 14.02 -7.45 -16.23
CA VAL A 77 12.68 -7.17 -16.75
C VAL A 77 11.92 -8.49 -16.87
N ARG A 78 10.84 -8.64 -16.08
CA ARG A 78 9.95 -9.79 -16.20
C ARG A 78 9.19 -9.70 -17.53
N THR A 79 9.42 -10.65 -18.42
CA THR A 79 8.58 -10.83 -19.62
C THR A 79 7.22 -11.34 -19.19
N LEU A 80 6.15 -10.80 -19.77
CA LEU A 80 4.77 -11.22 -19.50
C LEU A 80 4.24 -11.96 -20.71
N GLU A 81 3.63 -13.10 -20.48
CA GLU A 81 2.92 -13.88 -21.48
C GLU A 81 1.43 -13.50 -21.44
N THR A 82 0.85 -13.28 -22.60
CA THR A 82 -0.57 -12.94 -22.76
C THR A 82 -1.28 -13.97 -23.63
N GLY A 83 -2.56 -14.16 -23.40
CA GLY A 83 -3.40 -15.01 -24.24
C GLY A 83 -4.87 -14.68 -24.13
N THR A 84 -5.63 -15.13 -25.13
CA THR A 84 -7.05 -14.81 -25.31
C THR A 84 -7.81 -16.01 -25.86
N ASP A 85 -9.09 -16.09 -25.54
CA ASP A 85 -10.04 -17.04 -26.10
C ASP A 85 -11.42 -16.38 -26.21
N ASP A 86 -11.92 -16.25 -27.44
CA ASP A 86 -13.15 -15.52 -27.76
C ASP A 86 -14.43 -16.31 -27.40
N ASP A 87 -14.35 -17.64 -27.27
CA ASP A 87 -15.51 -18.54 -27.05
C ASP A 87 -16.74 -18.22 -27.92
N GLY A 88 -16.52 -18.02 -29.23
CA GLY A 88 -17.56 -17.69 -30.21
C GLY A 88 -17.96 -16.21 -30.28
N GLU A 89 -17.59 -15.39 -29.29
CA GLU A 89 -17.76 -13.94 -29.33
C GLU A 89 -16.59 -13.29 -30.07
N ARG A 90 -16.65 -13.27 -31.41
CA ARG A 90 -15.58 -12.74 -32.26
C ARG A 90 -15.08 -11.38 -31.79
N TYR A 91 -13.75 -11.28 -31.63
CA TYR A 91 -12.97 -10.13 -31.15
C TYR A 91 -13.09 -9.83 -29.66
N GLY A 92 -13.93 -10.53 -28.91
CA GLY A 92 -14.15 -10.28 -27.48
C GLY A 92 -12.89 -10.42 -26.64
N GLY A 93 -12.09 -11.46 -26.85
CA GLY A 93 -10.90 -11.77 -26.08
C GLY A 93 -9.83 -10.67 -26.18
N ARG A 94 -9.69 -10.03 -27.35
CA ARG A 94 -8.80 -8.86 -27.50
C ARG A 94 -9.27 -7.66 -26.68
N HIS A 95 -10.57 -7.41 -26.58
CA HIS A 95 -11.11 -6.34 -25.73
C HIS A 95 -10.87 -6.62 -24.25
N VAL A 96 -11.03 -7.87 -23.81
CA VAL A 96 -10.73 -8.27 -22.43
C VAL A 96 -9.23 -8.14 -22.13
N LEU A 97 -8.35 -8.58 -23.05
CA LEU A 97 -6.90 -8.46 -22.89
C LEU A 97 -6.47 -6.99 -22.79
N LYS A 98 -7.01 -6.13 -23.65
CA LYS A 98 -6.77 -4.68 -23.61
C LYS A 98 -7.07 -4.12 -22.22
N VAL A 99 -8.16 -4.53 -21.58
CA VAL A 99 -8.49 -4.07 -20.21
C VAL A 99 -7.44 -4.52 -19.19
N ILE A 100 -6.99 -5.78 -19.25
CA ILE A 100 -5.92 -6.29 -18.36
C ILE A 100 -4.62 -5.48 -18.55
N GLU A 101 -4.28 -5.13 -19.79
CA GLU A 101 -3.09 -4.34 -20.13
C GLU A 101 -3.20 -2.90 -19.64
N GLU A 102 -4.31 -2.22 -19.94
CA GLU A 102 -4.60 -0.85 -19.51
C GLU A 102 -4.60 -0.72 -17.98
N MET A 103 -5.23 -1.67 -17.29
CA MET A 103 -5.30 -1.71 -15.83
C MET A 103 -4.00 -2.18 -15.19
N ARG A 104 -3.00 -2.60 -15.98
CA ARG A 104 -1.69 -3.12 -15.55
C ARG A 104 -1.81 -4.18 -14.46
N VAL A 105 -2.70 -5.16 -14.68
CA VAL A 105 -2.88 -6.30 -13.77
C VAL A 105 -2.35 -7.58 -14.38
N GLU A 106 -1.93 -8.50 -13.52
CA GLU A 106 -1.57 -9.87 -13.86
C GLU A 106 -2.67 -10.80 -13.32
N GLY A 107 -3.01 -11.84 -14.08
CA GLY A 107 -4.11 -12.74 -13.76
C GLY A 107 -4.89 -13.19 -14.99
N ALA A 108 -5.98 -13.90 -14.74
CA ALA A 108 -6.98 -14.30 -15.71
C ALA A 108 -8.28 -13.52 -15.50
N LEU A 109 -8.96 -13.22 -16.60
CA LEU A 109 -10.24 -12.50 -16.63
C LEU A 109 -11.18 -13.20 -17.60
N VAL A 110 -12.37 -13.52 -17.13
CA VAL A 110 -13.43 -14.11 -17.95
C VAL A 110 -14.64 -13.19 -17.93
N VAL A 111 -15.16 -12.85 -19.09
CA VAL A 111 -16.44 -12.17 -19.25
C VAL A 111 -17.44 -13.16 -19.81
N ALA A 112 -18.44 -13.49 -19.00
CA ALA A 112 -19.55 -14.31 -19.41
C ALA A 112 -20.65 -13.43 -20.01
N ARG A 113 -21.16 -13.84 -21.17
CA ARG A 113 -22.30 -13.22 -21.85
C ARG A 113 -23.41 -14.26 -22.03
N TRP A 114 -24.61 -13.91 -21.61
CA TRP A 114 -25.83 -14.63 -21.94
C TRP A 114 -26.55 -13.86 -23.05
N TYR A 115 -26.73 -14.52 -24.20
CA TYR A 115 -27.36 -13.91 -25.37
C TYR A 115 -28.88 -13.93 -25.23
N GLY A 116 -29.51 -12.76 -25.28
CA GLY A 116 -30.96 -12.62 -25.13
C GLY A 116 -31.78 -12.69 -26.42
N GLY A 117 -31.15 -12.89 -27.58
CA GLY A 117 -31.83 -12.93 -28.88
C GLY A 117 -31.71 -11.67 -29.74
N ILE A 118 -31.18 -10.57 -29.19
CA ILE A 118 -30.98 -9.30 -29.92
C ILE A 118 -29.49 -9.06 -30.18
N MET A 119 -29.12 -8.72 -31.41
CA MET A 119 -27.73 -8.39 -31.75
C MET A 119 -27.37 -6.97 -31.25
N LEU A 120 -26.43 -6.87 -30.31
CA LEU A 120 -25.95 -5.59 -29.76
C LEU A 120 -24.97 -4.84 -30.69
N GLY A 121 -24.46 -5.49 -31.75
CA GLY A 121 -23.46 -4.89 -32.62
C GLY A 121 -22.18 -4.52 -31.84
N PRO A 122 -21.55 -3.37 -32.12
CA PRO A 122 -20.36 -2.90 -31.39
C PRO A 122 -20.59 -2.59 -29.91
N ALA A 123 -21.83 -2.29 -29.50
CA ALA A 123 -22.14 -1.89 -28.11
C ALA A 123 -21.76 -2.98 -27.09
N ARG A 124 -21.82 -4.26 -27.48
CA ARG A 124 -21.42 -5.38 -26.61
C ARG A 124 -19.97 -5.28 -26.14
N PHE A 125 -19.07 -4.72 -26.95
CA PHE A 125 -17.66 -4.61 -26.58
C PHE A 125 -17.47 -3.59 -25.45
N ALA A 126 -18.28 -2.53 -25.41
CA ALA A 126 -18.27 -1.61 -24.28
C ALA A 126 -18.72 -2.30 -22.98
N HIS A 127 -19.75 -3.15 -23.03
CA HIS A 127 -20.19 -3.94 -21.86
C HIS A 127 -19.15 -4.97 -21.41
N ILE A 128 -18.49 -5.63 -22.37
CA ILE A 128 -17.38 -6.55 -22.09
C ILE A 128 -16.24 -5.81 -21.40
N GLU A 129 -15.81 -4.66 -21.92
CA GLU A 129 -14.73 -3.89 -21.31
C GLU A 129 -15.12 -3.31 -19.93
N ASN A 130 -16.36 -2.84 -19.77
CA ASN A 130 -16.82 -2.25 -18.51
C ASN A 130 -16.95 -3.30 -17.40
N SER A 131 -17.61 -4.42 -17.68
CA SER A 131 -17.69 -5.53 -16.71
C SER A 131 -16.30 -6.04 -16.31
N ALA A 132 -15.39 -6.18 -17.28
CA ALA A 132 -13.99 -6.52 -17.04
C ALA A 132 -13.29 -5.54 -16.09
N ARG A 133 -13.44 -4.22 -16.31
CA ARG A 133 -12.86 -3.18 -15.44
C ARG A 133 -13.44 -3.25 -14.03
N ASP A 134 -14.73 -3.51 -13.90
CA ASP A 134 -15.40 -3.55 -12.60
C ASP A 134 -14.98 -4.75 -11.75
N ALA A 135 -14.79 -5.93 -12.35
CA ALA A 135 -14.24 -7.09 -11.63
C ALA A 135 -12.82 -6.81 -11.09
N ILE A 136 -11.96 -6.16 -11.88
CA ILE A 136 -10.61 -5.78 -11.45
C ILE A 136 -10.67 -4.72 -10.33
N ARG A 137 -11.60 -3.76 -10.41
CA ARG A 137 -11.78 -2.74 -9.36
C ARG A 137 -12.20 -3.37 -8.03
N ALA A 138 -13.11 -4.34 -8.07
CA ALA A 138 -13.53 -5.08 -6.88
C ALA A 138 -12.33 -5.79 -6.21
N TRP A 139 -11.44 -6.38 -7.00
CA TRP A 139 -10.19 -6.97 -6.50
C TRP A 139 -9.27 -5.92 -5.84
N ARG A 140 -9.00 -4.81 -6.53
CA ARG A 140 -8.09 -3.76 -6.01
C ARG A 140 -8.56 -3.18 -4.67
N GLN A 141 -9.86 -2.89 -4.57
CA GLN A 141 -10.44 -2.37 -3.32
C GLN A 141 -10.23 -3.34 -2.15
N ASN A 142 -10.37 -4.64 -2.41
CA ASN A 142 -10.13 -5.66 -1.40
C ASN A 142 -8.64 -5.73 -1.01
N GLU A 143 -7.71 -5.75 -1.98
CA GLU A 143 -6.26 -5.75 -1.68
C GLU A 143 -5.83 -4.53 -0.87
N ASP A 144 -6.33 -3.34 -1.21
CA ASP A 144 -6.03 -2.12 -0.46
C ASP A 144 -6.55 -2.21 0.98
N SER A 145 -7.76 -2.75 1.18
CA SER A 145 -8.35 -2.92 2.51
C SER A 145 -7.60 -3.96 3.35
N GLU A 146 -7.19 -5.07 2.75
CA GLU A 146 -6.41 -6.11 3.42
C GLU A 146 -4.99 -5.63 3.73
N GLY A 147 -4.39 -4.85 2.82
CA GLY A 147 -3.11 -4.18 3.06
C GLY A 147 -3.17 -3.20 4.24
N GLN A 148 -4.26 -2.43 4.37
CA GLN A 148 -4.46 -1.56 5.52
C GLN A 148 -4.67 -2.32 6.82
N LYS A 149 -5.45 -3.41 6.82
CA LYS A 149 -5.64 -4.26 8.00
C LYS A 149 -4.33 -4.88 8.46
N ARG A 150 -3.52 -5.40 7.54
CA ARG A 150 -2.21 -5.98 7.84
C ARG A 150 -1.27 -4.97 8.48
N ARG A 151 -1.20 -3.75 7.93
CA ARG A 151 -0.40 -2.66 8.53
C ARG A 151 -0.88 -2.31 9.94
N ARG A 152 -2.20 -2.21 10.17
CA ARG A 152 -2.74 -1.94 11.51
C ARG A 152 -2.37 -3.04 12.51
N ILE A 153 -2.45 -4.31 12.12
CA ILE A 153 -2.07 -5.43 12.98
C ILE A 153 -0.56 -5.38 13.28
N GLU A 154 0.27 -5.11 12.27
CA GLU A 154 1.72 -4.96 12.45
C GLU A 154 2.07 -3.79 13.39
N ASP A 155 1.40 -2.65 13.23
CA ASP A 155 1.54 -1.49 14.12
C ASP A 155 1.10 -1.82 15.56
N GLU A 156 -0.02 -2.54 15.74
CA GLU A 156 -0.50 -3.00 17.05
C GLU A 156 0.46 -4.00 17.71
N ASP A 157 1.04 -4.92 16.93
CA ASP A 157 2.03 -5.88 17.42
C ASP A 157 3.36 -5.20 17.80
N MET A 158 3.81 -4.22 17.02
CA MET A 158 4.97 -3.40 17.34
C MET A 158 4.74 -2.59 18.63
N GLU A 159 3.57 -1.95 18.78
CA GLU A 159 3.22 -1.21 19.98
C GLU A 159 3.16 -2.14 21.20
N LYS A 160 2.56 -3.32 21.05
CA LYS A 160 2.51 -4.35 22.09
C LYS A 160 3.92 -4.74 22.54
N ALA A 161 4.82 -4.99 21.59
CA ALA A 161 6.20 -5.34 21.88
C ALA A 161 6.95 -4.21 22.62
N SER A 162 6.76 -2.95 22.20
CA SER A 162 7.34 -1.79 22.88
C SER A 162 6.87 -1.69 24.33
N LEU A 163 5.55 -1.75 24.55
CA LEU A 163 4.95 -1.62 25.88
C LEU A 163 5.41 -2.72 26.85
N ILE A 164 5.64 -3.94 26.37
CA ILE A 164 6.15 -5.03 27.21
C ILE A 164 7.54 -4.70 27.77
N VAL A 165 8.44 -4.17 26.93
CA VAL A 165 9.80 -3.80 27.34
C VAL A 165 9.76 -2.62 28.31
N GLU A 166 9.00 -1.59 27.92
CA GLU A 166 8.79 -0.36 28.67
C GLU A 166 8.23 -0.59 30.08
N LEU A 167 7.22 -1.47 30.20
CA LEU A 167 6.64 -1.84 31.49
C LEU A 167 7.63 -2.56 32.40
N ALA A 168 8.48 -3.43 31.84
CA ALA A 168 9.52 -4.10 32.59
C ALA A 168 10.53 -3.09 33.15
N ASP A 169 10.96 -2.12 32.34
CA ASP A 169 11.88 -1.06 32.76
C ASP A 169 11.26 -0.14 33.83
N ARG A 170 9.99 0.23 33.67
CA ARG A 170 9.25 1.03 34.67
C ARG A 170 9.12 0.30 36.00
N ASP A 171 8.87 -1.00 35.99
CA ASP A 171 8.83 -1.80 37.22
C ASP A 171 10.19 -1.82 37.93
N GLN A 172 11.30 -1.93 37.19
CA GLN A 172 12.65 -1.81 37.77
C GLN A 172 12.87 -0.42 38.39
N ASN A 173 12.47 0.65 37.69
CA ASN A 173 12.56 2.01 38.21
C ASN A 173 11.73 2.20 39.49
N ILE A 174 10.52 1.67 39.54
CA ILE A 174 9.66 1.72 40.74
C ILE A 174 10.35 1.02 41.93
N LEU A 175 10.99 -0.13 41.70
CA LEU A 175 11.71 -0.86 42.74
C LEU A 175 12.88 -0.03 43.30
N VAL A 176 13.68 0.57 42.42
CA VAL A 176 14.81 1.44 42.82
C VAL A 176 14.31 2.68 43.58
N LEU A 177 13.29 3.36 43.07
CA LEU A 177 12.75 4.58 43.71
C LEU A 177 12.14 4.29 45.08
N ARG A 178 11.45 3.16 45.25
CA ARG A 178 10.93 2.74 46.56
C ARG A 178 12.07 2.52 47.55
N ARG A 179 13.13 1.83 47.14
CA ARG A 179 14.31 1.60 47.97
C ARG A 179 14.97 2.91 48.39
N LEU A 180 15.16 3.84 47.46
CA LEU A 180 15.72 5.17 47.77
C LEU A 180 14.85 5.98 48.74
N LEU A 181 13.53 5.89 48.58
CA LEU A 181 12.58 6.54 49.49
C LEU A 181 12.65 5.92 50.89
N GLU A 182 12.75 4.60 51.02
CA GLU A 182 12.97 3.91 52.31
C GLU A 182 14.29 4.31 52.97
N GLU A 183 15.39 4.37 52.21
CA GLU A 183 16.70 4.78 52.72
C GLU A 183 16.68 6.24 53.22
N LYS A 184 16.05 7.16 52.47
CA LYS A 184 15.90 8.56 52.90
C LYS A 184 14.97 8.74 54.09
N THR A 185 13.85 8.02 54.12
CA THR A 185 12.92 8.09 55.26
C THR A 185 13.53 7.48 56.52
N LYS A 186 14.32 6.40 56.42
CA LYS A 186 15.11 5.86 57.54
C LYS A 186 16.18 6.85 58.04
N GLN A 187 16.86 7.58 57.16
CA GLN A 187 17.77 8.65 57.57
C GLN A 187 17.05 9.77 58.34
N MET A 188 15.79 10.08 57.99
CA MET A 188 14.94 11.03 58.70
C MET A 188 14.36 10.48 60.02
N GLN A 189 14.07 9.18 60.12
CA GLN A 189 13.44 8.51 61.26
C GLN A 189 14.41 7.98 62.34
N SER A 190 15.59 8.58 62.49
CA SER A 190 16.44 8.34 63.67
C SER A 190 15.83 8.85 64.98
N GLN A 191 14.60 9.37 64.98
CA GLN A 191 13.75 9.52 66.16
C GLN A 191 12.30 9.09 65.85
N THR A 192 11.77 8.18 66.68
CA THR A 192 10.39 7.63 66.80
C THR A 192 9.89 6.49 65.88
N GLU A 193 9.78 5.32 66.53
CA GLU A 193 8.91 4.11 66.42
C GLU A 193 8.34 3.55 65.08
N PRO A 194 8.23 2.21 64.97
CA PRO A 194 8.03 1.50 63.70
C PRO A 194 6.57 1.53 63.24
N LYS A 195 6.33 2.13 62.06
CA LYS A 195 5.05 2.02 61.36
C LYS A 195 4.95 0.66 60.64
N ALA A 196 3.79 0.03 60.78
CA ALA A 196 3.46 -1.33 60.32
C ALA A 196 3.92 -1.68 58.89
N PRO A 197 4.26 -2.96 58.63
CA PRO A 197 4.81 -3.40 57.35
C PRO A 197 3.85 -3.06 56.20
N SER A 198 4.34 -2.29 55.24
CA SER A 198 3.69 -2.14 53.95
C SER A 198 3.51 -3.54 53.34
N ARG A 199 2.30 -3.80 52.84
CA ARG A 199 1.93 -5.05 52.16
C ARG A 199 3.05 -5.50 51.22
N PRO A 200 3.45 -6.78 51.23
CA PRO A 200 4.56 -7.25 50.39
C PRO A 200 4.29 -6.90 48.93
N PRO A 201 5.34 -6.52 48.17
CA PRO A 201 5.20 -6.15 46.78
C PRO A 201 4.58 -7.32 46.01
N ILE A 202 3.43 -7.06 45.38
CA ILE A 202 2.80 -8.03 44.49
C ILE A 202 3.79 -8.28 43.34
N PRO A 203 4.08 -9.55 43.00
CA PRO A 203 4.96 -9.89 41.87
C PRO A 203 4.51 -9.16 40.60
N ALA A 204 5.47 -8.73 39.78
CA ALA A 204 5.17 -8.09 38.50
C ALA A 204 4.29 -9.03 37.65
N PRO A 205 3.19 -8.54 37.06
CA PRO A 205 2.38 -9.34 36.14
C PRO A 205 3.20 -9.74 34.91
N ASP A 206 2.88 -10.89 34.32
CA ASP A 206 3.43 -11.26 33.01
C ASP A 206 2.74 -10.43 31.91
N TYR A 207 3.49 -9.49 31.33
CA TYR A 207 3.00 -8.57 30.30
C TYR A 207 2.85 -9.23 28.92
N SER A 208 3.56 -10.34 28.65
CA SER A 208 3.59 -10.96 27.33
C SER A 208 2.23 -11.51 26.87
N THR A 209 1.43 -12.00 27.84
CA THR A 209 0.14 -12.63 27.62
C THR A 209 -1.04 -11.65 27.62
N MET A 210 -0.79 -10.35 27.88
CA MET A 210 -1.86 -9.36 28.00
C MET A 210 -2.28 -8.73 26.66
N PRO A 211 -3.56 -8.33 26.50
CA PRO A 211 -4.01 -7.56 25.34
C PRO A 211 -3.45 -6.13 25.37
N LEU A 212 -3.25 -5.53 24.19
CA LEU A 212 -2.65 -4.21 24.00
C LEU A 212 -3.29 -3.13 24.88
N GLU A 213 -4.63 -3.08 24.93
CA GLU A 213 -5.36 -2.09 25.74
C GLU A 213 -5.05 -2.20 27.23
N ARG A 214 -4.84 -3.42 27.72
CA ARG A 214 -4.47 -3.65 29.12
C ARG A 214 -3.03 -3.23 29.39
N LEU A 215 -2.12 -3.44 28.43
CA LEU A 215 -0.75 -2.96 28.53
C LEU A 215 -0.70 -1.42 28.59
N ARG A 216 -1.46 -0.71 27.76
CA ARG A 216 -1.59 0.75 27.83
C ARG A 216 -2.06 1.25 29.19
N GLN A 217 -3.04 0.57 29.79
CA GLN A 217 -3.54 0.90 31.13
C GLN A 217 -2.47 0.71 32.20
N PHE A 218 -1.73 -0.41 32.13
CA PHE A 218 -0.61 -0.64 33.05
C PHE A 218 0.46 0.43 32.87
N ASP A 219 0.80 0.78 31.64
CA ASP A 219 1.85 1.74 31.34
C ASP A 219 1.57 3.09 32.00
N LYS A 220 0.35 3.61 31.76
CA LYS A 220 -0.17 4.82 32.41
C LYS A 220 -0.18 4.72 33.94
N ALA A 221 -0.55 3.56 34.49
CA ALA A 221 -0.56 3.35 35.94
C ALA A 221 0.87 3.32 36.53
N ARG A 222 1.83 2.70 35.86
CA ARG A 222 3.24 2.66 36.27
C ARG A 222 3.86 4.05 36.20
N ASP A 223 3.61 4.80 35.13
CA ASP A 223 4.09 6.18 35.00
C ASP A 223 3.57 7.08 36.11
N SER A 224 2.28 6.99 36.44
CA SER A 224 1.72 7.74 37.57
C SER A 224 2.38 7.37 38.91
N THR A 225 2.78 6.10 39.08
CA THR A 225 3.47 5.61 40.28
C THR A 225 4.91 6.12 40.35
N VAL A 226 5.65 6.08 39.23
CA VAL A 226 7.00 6.65 39.12
C VAL A 226 6.96 8.13 39.45
N ALA A 227 6.05 8.88 38.83
CA ALA A 227 5.88 10.31 39.08
C ALA A 227 5.56 10.61 40.56
N PHE A 228 4.70 9.81 41.19
CA PHE A 228 4.37 9.94 42.61
C PHE A 228 5.57 9.70 43.52
N LEU A 229 6.37 8.66 43.25
CA LEU A 229 7.57 8.34 44.04
C LEU A 229 8.63 9.43 43.89
N LEU A 230 8.87 9.92 42.67
CA LEU A 230 9.78 11.04 42.42
C LEU A 230 9.34 12.29 43.18
N LYS A 231 8.04 12.63 43.17
CA LYS A 231 7.49 13.75 43.93
C LYS A 231 7.76 13.60 45.43
N LYS A 232 7.53 12.42 46.00
CA LYS A 232 7.80 12.16 47.42
C LYS A 232 9.28 12.23 47.78
N ILE A 233 10.16 11.75 46.91
CA ILE A 233 11.61 11.87 47.11
C ILE A 233 12.02 13.34 47.14
N ASN A 234 11.50 14.15 46.21
CA ASN A 234 11.75 15.61 46.18
C ASN A 234 11.22 16.32 47.44
N GLU A 235 10.06 15.91 47.95
CA GLU A 235 9.51 16.43 49.21
C GLU A 235 10.40 16.07 50.42
N ALA A 236 10.86 14.83 50.49
CA ALA A 236 11.80 14.38 51.54
C ALA A 236 13.15 15.11 51.45
N GLU A 237 13.67 15.35 50.24
CA GLU A 237 14.89 16.13 50.03
C GLU A 237 14.74 17.58 50.48
N LYS A 238 13.62 18.24 50.16
CA LYS A 238 13.35 19.61 50.63
C LYS A 238 13.31 19.71 52.15
N GLN A 239 12.83 18.68 52.84
CA GLN A 239 12.82 18.63 54.30
C GLN A 239 14.21 18.36 54.91
N ASN A 240 15.11 17.73 54.16
CA ASN A 240 16.51 17.47 54.54
C ASN A 240 17.52 18.54 54.08
N GLY A 241 17.05 19.64 53.48
CA GLY A 241 17.92 20.78 53.13
C GLY A 241 18.51 21.46 54.38
N PRO A 242 19.79 21.89 54.37
CA PRO A 242 20.46 22.38 55.57
C PRO A 242 19.82 23.69 56.09
N LYS A 243 19.45 23.72 57.38
CA LYS A 243 19.38 24.97 58.15
C LYS A 243 20.81 25.47 58.39
N SER A 244 21.37 26.20 57.43
CA SER A 244 22.45 27.14 57.71
C SER A 244 21.92 28.55 57.47
N ALA A 245 21.78 29.31 58.56
CA ALA A 245 21.63 30.75 58.50
C ALA A 245 22.92 31.37 57.96
N SER A 246 22.84 32.09 56.84
CA SER A 246 23.56 33.36 56.62
C SER A 246 22.84 34.19 55.54
N PRO A 247 22.96 35.52 55.58
CA PRO A 247 21.91 36.43 55.17
C PRO A 247 21.85 36.68 53.66
N SER A 248 20.64 36.95 53.20
CA SER A 248 20.25 37.62 51.95
C SER A 248 21.38 38.25 51.13
N PRO A 249 21.52 37.94 49.83
CA PRO A 249 22.20 38.85 48.93
C PRO A 249 21.28 40.06 48.70
N LYS A 250 21.79 41.25 49.01
CA LYS A 250 21.20 42.52 48.59
C LYS A 250 21.02 42.50 47.06
N PRO A 251 20.00 43.18 46.51
CA PRO A 251 19.89 43.35 45.07
C PRO A 251 21.15 44.07 44.56
N PHE A 252 21.87 43.44 43.64
CA PHE A 252 22.92 44.11 42.89
C PHE A 252 22.27 45.20 42.04
N GLN A 253 22.57 46.45 42.39
CA GLN A 253 22.27 47.61 41.58
C GLN A 253 23.00 47.46 40.24
N ILE A 254 22.22 47.38 39.15
CA ILE A 254 22.72 47.69 37.82
C ILE A 254 23.00 49.20 37.84
N VAL A 255 24.28 49.56 37.86
CA VAL A 255 24.71 50.93 37.62
C VAL A 255 24.45 51.22 36.14
N GLN A 256 23.40 51.99 35.88
CA GLN A 256 23.21 52.70 34.64
C GLN A 256 24.27 53.81 34.53
N ALA A 257 25.19 53.66 33.58
CA ALA A 257 25.83 54.80 32.94
C ALA A 257 25.15 55.01 31.57
N LYS A 258 24.29 56.04 31.55
CA LYS A 258 23.98 57.02 30.48
C LYS A 258 24.72 56.80 29.14
N SER A 259 24.17 57.05 27.95
CA SER A 259 22.96 57.76 27.51
C SER A 259 22.96 57.75 25.98
N GLY A 260 21.78 57.63 25.36
CA GLY A 260 21.33 58.40 24.19
C GLY A 260 22.08 58.29 22.86
N LYS A 261 21.33 57.88 21.82
CA LYS A 261 21.15 58.55 20.50
C LYS A 261 20.52 57.52 19.55
N GLU A 262 19.28 57.73 19.11
CA GLU A 262 18.90 58.55 17.94
C GLU A 262 19.63 58.11 16.67
N GLY A 263 18.81 57.74 15.67
CA GLY A 263 19.26 57.29 14.37
C GLY A 263 19.62 58.43 13.41
N LEU A 264 19.55 58.07 12.13
CA LEU A 264 19.78 58.83 10.90
C LEU A 264 21.19 58.64 10.28
N ASP A 265 21.18 57.82 9.24
CA ASP A 265 21.50 58.13 7.84
C ASP A 265 22.86 58.72 7.42
N ASN A 266 23.37 58.10 6.35
CA ASN A 266 23.97 58.67 5.12
C ASN A 266 25.47 58.44 4.82
N ALA A 267 25.66 58.11 3.53
CA ALA A 267 26.77 58.43 2.61
C ALA A 267 28.14 57.73 2.87
N ALA A 268 28.62 56.88 1.94
CA ALA A 268 29.38 57.21 0.72
C ALA A 268 30.72 57.90 1.06
N THR A 269 31.93 57.42 0.69
CA THR A 269 32.47 57.15 -0.65
C THR A 269 33.89 56.53 -0.59
N GLU A 270 34.22 55.68 -1.59
CA GLU A 270 35.52 55.50 -2.33
C GLU A 270 36.83 55.08 -1.60
N SER A 271 37.82 54.35 -2.17
CA SER A 271 38.09 53.65 -3.44
C SER A 271 39.32 52.72 -3.20
N LEU A 272 39.50 51.57 -3.90
CA LEU A 272 40.51 51.39 -4.97
C LEU A 272 40.44 49.97 -5.64
N VAL A 273 40.06 50.01 -6.92
CA VAL A 273 40.32 49.21 -8.15
C VAL A 273 41.32 48.02 -8.18
N SER A 274 40.89 46.87 -8.76
CA SER A 274 41.44 46.28 -10.03
C SER A 274 40.66 45.06 -10.59
N LYS A 275 39.96 45.27 -11.73
CA LYS A 275 39.92 44.54 -13.04
C LYS A 275 40.26 43.02 -13.08
N ASN A 276 39.54 42.08 -13.74
CA ASN A 276 38.95 42.04 -15.09
C ASN A 276 37.86 40.92 -15.28
N GLU A 277 36.89 41.23 -16.17
CA GLU A 277 35.99 40.51 -17.11
C GLU A 277 35.36 39.09 -16.91
N PRO A 278 34.09 38.90 -17.38
CA PRO A 278 33.33 37.63 -17.37
C PRO A 278 33.12 36.98 -18.76
N VAL A 279 32.70 35.70 -18.78
CA VAL A 279 32.21 34.97 -19.97
C VAL A 279 30.78 34.46 -19.74
N ASN A 280 29.92 34.75 -20.73
CA ASN A 280 28.52 34.35 -20.88
C ASN A 280 28.31 32.83 -20.98
N THR A 281 27.13 32.36 -20.56
CA THR A 281 26.37 31.35 -21.33
C THR A 281 24.87 31.56 -21.12
N GLU A 282 24.16 31.63 -22.25
CA GLU A 282 22.75 31.96 -22.42
C GLU A 282 21.86 30.73 -22.15
N GLU A 283 20.72 30.95 -21.46
CA GLU A 283 19.55 30.08 -21.51
C GLU A 283 18.51 30.75 -22.42
N GLU A 284 17.96 30.01 -23.38
CA GLU A 284 16.88 30.48 -24.24
C GLU A 284 15.65 29.55 -24.16
N SER A 285 14.53 30.17 -23.84
CA SER A 285 13.13 29.81 -24.14
C SER A 285 12.35 31.11 -24.03
N PRO A 286 11.34 31.41 -24.87
CA PRO A 286 10.00 30.85 -24.61
C PRO A 286 9.04 30.72 -25.83
N ASN A 287 7.90 30.10 -25.54
CA ASN A 287 6.70 29.94 -26.37
C ASN A 287 5.98 31.25 -26.79
N SER A 288 5.32 31.22 -27.95
CA SER A 288 3.83 31.26 -28.12
C SER A 288 3.26 32.18 -29.24
N ALA A 289 2.26 31.62 -29.93
CA ALA A 289 1.02 32.22 -30.46
C ALA A 289 0.90 32.72 -31.93
N SER A 290 -0.01 32.02 -32.64
CA SER A 290 -1.22 32.53 -33.35
C SER A 290 -1.24 32.78 -34.87
N ASN A 291 -2.38 32.31 -35.44
CA ASN A 291 -3.10 32.68 -36.69
C ASN A 291 -2.47 32.31 -38.04
N ALA A 292 -3.18 32.14 -39.16
CA ALA A 292 -4.54 31.74 -39.61
C ALA A 292 -4.52 32.00 -41.14
N GLU A 293 -5.30 31.25 -41.95
CA GLU A 293 -5.58 31.47 -43.40
C GLU A 293 -4.40 31.15 -44.37
N ASN A 294 -4.49 30.56 -45.57
CA ASN A 294 -5.48 30.37 -46.66
C ASN A 294 -5.12 29.06 -47.43
N ASP A 295 -6.07 28.21 -47.81
CA ASP A 295 -6.77 28.09 -49.11
C ASP A 295 -5.93 27.63 -50.34
N SER A 296 -6.58 26.79 -51.16
CA SER A 296 -6.35 26.46 -52.59
C SER A 296 -5.55 25.20 -53.01
N THR A 297 -6.32 24.17 -53.38
CA THR A 297 -6.29 23.35 -54.63
C THR A 297 -5.02 22.59 -55.06
N SER A 298 -5.11 21.26 -55.14
CA SER A 298 -5.13 20.52 -56.43
C SER A 298 -5.26 18.99 -56.24
N GLU A 299 -6.08 18.41 -57.11
CA GLU A 299 -6.54 17.02 -57.20
C GLU A 299 -5.54 16.08 -57.96
N PRO A 300 -5.83 14.78 -58.17
CA PRO A 300 -4.91 13.70 -57.82
C PRO A 300 -4.12 13.10 -59.00
N LYS A 301 -2.95 12.53 -58.70
CA LYS A 301 -2.20 11.67 -59.64
C LYS A 301 -2.64 10.22 -59.51
N ASN A 302 -3.43 9.83 -60.51
CA ASN A 302 -3.74 8.49 -60.98
C ASN A 302 -2.51 7.57 -60.98
N VAL A 303 -2.53 6.48 -60.19
CA VAL A 303 -1.60 5.36 -60.33
C VAL A 303 -2.38 4.09 -60.62
N LYS A 304 -2.02 3.52 -61.75
CA LYS A 304 -2.67 2.47 -62.54
C LYS A 304 -2.49 1.09 -61.89
N LEU A 305 -3.60 0.40 -61.64
CA LEU A 305 -3.67 -1.03 -61.31
C LEU A 305 -3.18 -1.89 -62.49
N PRO A 306 -2.40 -2.95 -62.28
CA PRO A 306 -2.22 -4.02 -63.25
C PRO A 306 -3.35 -5.06 -63.17
N SER A 307 -3.76 -5.52 -64.35
CA SER A 307 -4.87 -6.42 -64.66
C SER A 307 -4.65 -7.87 -64.23
N LEU A 308 -5.74 -8.50 -63.80
CA LEU A 308 -5.93 -9.95 -63.68
C LEU A 308 -5.79 -10.63 -65.05
N ASN A 309 -5.04 -11.74 -65.10
CA ASN A 309 -5.12 -12.71 -66.21
C ASN A 309 -6.00 -13.91 -65.82
N PRO A 310 -6.69 -14.54 -66.79
CA PRO A 310 -7.70 -15.57 -66.56
C PRO A 310 -7.11 -16.99 -66.48
N PHE A 311 -7.78 -17.78 -65.65
CA PHE A 311 -8.05 -19.23 -65.72
C PHE A 311 -7.58 -20.00 -66.98
N GLU A 312 -6.70 -20.99 -66.79
CA GLU A 312 -6.54 -22.15 -67.67
C GLU A 312 -6.77 -23.42 -66.84
N GLU A 313 -7.87 -24.12 -67.17
CA GLU A 313 -8.09 -25.53 -66.88
C GLU A 313 -7.25 -26.36 -67.86
N GLU A 314 -6.31 -27.16 -67.36
CA GLU A 314 -5.84 -28.34 -68.08
C GLU A 314 -6.20 -29.60 -67.30
N SER A 315 -7.17 -30.30 -67.86
CA SER A 315 -7.42 -31.72 -67.72
C SER A 315 -6.36 -32.51 -68.49
N SER A 316 -5.71 -33.48 -67.84
CA SER A 316 -5.35 -34.72 -68.51
C SER A 316 -5.28 -35.86 -67.51
N ASP A 317 -6.24 -36.76 -67.64
CA ASP A 317 -6.14 -38.16 -67.28
C ASP A 317 -4.84 -38.78 -67.84
N ASP A 318 -4.20 -39.65 -67.08
CA ASP A 318 -3.76 -40.96 -67.60
C ASP A 318 -3.25 -41.85 -66.46
N ASP A 319 -3.75 -43.07 -66.50
CA ASP A 319 -3.48 -44.21 -65.66
C ASP A 319 -2.00 -44.58 -65.57
N ASN A 320 -1.53 -45.06 -64.41
CA ASN A 320 -0.84 -46.35 -64.42
C ASN A 320 -0.82 -47.06 -63.06
N ASP A 321 -0.93 -48.37 -63.22
CA ASP A 321 -1.20 -49.47 -62.32
C ASP A 321 0.08 -49.98 -61.62
N SER A 322 -0.12 -50.66 -60.48
CA SER A 322 0.78 -51.56 -59.69
C SER A 322 1.09 -51.14 -58.25
#